data_AF-A0A7L1X4Z8-F1
#
_entry.id   AF-A0A7L1X4Z8-F1
#
_cell.length_a   1.000
_cell.length_b   1.000
_cell.length_c   1.000
_cell.angle_alpha   90.00
_cell.angle_beta   90.00
_cell.angle_gamma   90.00
#
_symmetry.space_group_name_H-M   'P 1'
#
loop_
_entity.id
_entity.type
_entity.pdbx_description
1 polymer ?
#
loop_
_entity_poly.entity_id
_entity_poly.type
_entity_poly.pdbx_seq_one_letter_code
_entity_poly.pdbx_strand_id
1 'polypeptide(L)'
;SVHEGGELFTWGQNTHGQLGVGSQATLILQPQPVKSLKGIPLAQIAAGGAHSIVVSLSGAVYSWGKNDFGQLGLGDTEDRGCPSYVGALEHWKTVFISCGADHTAVLSKEGLVCTFGAGGAGQLGHNSTQNELTPRVVAELLGARVSQIACGRQHTLAYVPSLDKVYSFGSDEKVQLGEQPDQLVPLPTKSPVNTGKSCEGNDHSTLYNDIVQPVILSISSYIFMHFTQNSYLNGIATLKDEEVDAWISNLSLQRWESVKKNIRLIFSSEACINGSFLEKRDKHFKTSKEFLGIDMSEVQRFYKKISKKPLVYQEV
;
A
#
# COMPACT_ATOMS: atom_id res chain seq x y z
N SER A 1 0.69 -13.31 25.39
CA SER A 1 1.33 -14.26 24.46
C SER A 1 2.49 -13.54 23.80
N VAL A 2 3.68 -14.13 23.84
CA VAL A 2 4.87 -13.55 23.19
C VAL A 2 4.64 -13.66 21.69
N HIS A 3 4.61 -12.52 20.98
CA HIS A 3 4.50 -12.47 19.52
C HIS A 3 5.67 -13.26 18.90
N GLU A 4 5.40 -14.44 18.35
CA GLU A 4 6.31 -15.06 17.38
C GLU A 4 6.32 -14.16 16.13
N GLY A 5 7.45 -13.50 15.87
CA GLY A 5 7.66 -12.76 14.64
C GLY A 5 7.42 -13.69 13.45
N GLY A 6 6.53 -13.31 12.54
CA GLY A 6 6.15 -14.13 11.40
C GLY A 6 7.36 -14.59 10.58
N GLU A 7 7.35 -15.84 10.14
CA GLU A 7 8.39 -16.41 9.28
C GLU A 7 8.16 -16.00 7.82
N LEU A 8 9.20 -15.50 7.15
CA LEU A 8 9.14 -15.19 5.72
C LEU A 8 9.51 -16.43 4.90
N PHE A 9 8.63 -16.82 3.98
CA PHE A 9 8.89 -17.89 3.01
C PHE A 9 8.97 -17.34 1.59
N THR A 10 9.93 -17.85 0.83
CA THR A 10 10.21 -17.44 -0.55
C THR A 10 10.41 -18.66 -1.45
N TRP A 11 9.97 -18.58 -2.70
CA TRP A 11 10.14 -19.62 -3.72
C TRP A 11 10.10 -18.99 -5.11
N GLY A 12 10.50 -19.75 -6.13
CA GLY A 12 10.56 -19.33 -7.53
C GLY A 12 11.99 -19.15 -8.02
N GLN A 13 12.17 -18.20 -8.94
CA GLN A 13 13.46 -17.90 -9.57
C GLN A 13 14.42 -17.28 -8.55
N ASN A 14 15.69 -17.71 -8.57
CA ASN A 14 16.73 -17.28 -7.64
C ASN A 14 18.08 -17.03 -8.31
N THR A 15 18.10 -16.67 -9.60
CA THR A 15 19.34 -16.46 -10.37
C THR A 15 20.23 -15.36 -9.82
N HIS A 16 19.67 -14.36 -9.15
CA HIS A 16 20.40 -13.25 -8.52
C HIS A 16 20.31 -13.32 -6.99
N GLY A 17 19.82 -14.43 -6.44
CA GLY A 17 19.60 -14.56 -5.01
C GLY A 17 18.37 -13.82 -4.47
N GLN A 18 17.42 -13.46 -5.35
CA GLN A 18 16.22 -12.67 -5.00
C GLN A 18 15.27 -13.33 -4.00
N LEU A 19 15.47 -14.62 -3.69
CA LEU A 19 14.73 -15.31 -2.63
C LEU A 19 15.36 -15.12 -1.25
N GLY A 20 16.61 -14.67 -1.15
CA GLY A 20 17.24 -14.38 0.14
C GLY A 20 17.68 -15.62 0.93
N VAL A 21 17.67 -16.79 0.30
CA VAL A 21 18.09 -18.09 0.88
C VAL A 21 19.51 -18.49 0.46
N GLY A 22 20.30 -17.55 -0.06
CA GLY A 22 21.59 -17.79 -0.71
C GLY A 22 21.46 -17.84 -2.24
N SER A 23 22.60 -17.99 -2.92
CA SER A 23 22.72 -17.99 -4.39
C SER A 23 23.16 -19.35 -4.96
N GLN A 24 23.16 -20.43 -4.17
CA GLN A 24 23.65 -21.73 -4.64
C GLN A 24 22.70 -22.42 -5.64
N ALA A 25 21.39 -22.16 -5.53
CA ALA A 25 20.37 -22.72 -6.42
C ALA A 25 19.67 -21.59 -7.17
N THR A 26 19.48 -21.77 -8.48
CA THR A 26 18.86 -20.77 -9.37
C THR A 26 17.34 -20.85 -9.41
N LEU A 27 16.74 -21.92 -8.89
CA LEU A 27 15.30 -22.15 -8.84
C LEU A 27 14.94 -22.93 -7.57
N ILE A 28 13.96 -22.44 -6.83
CA ILE A 28 13.42 -23.06 -5.61
C ILE A 28 11.94 -23.35 -5.84
N LEU A 29 11.56 -24.62 -5.95
CA LEU A 29 10.18 -25.01 -6.31
C LEU A 29 9.21 -25.03 -5.13
N GLN A 30 9.72 -25.02 -3.90
CA GLN A 30 8.91 -25.12 -2.68
C GLN A 30 9.22 -23.95 -1.75
N PRO A 31 8.24 -23.42 -1.01
CA PRO A 31 8.47 -22.34 -0.04
C PRO A 31 9.61 -22.68 0.92
N GLN A 32 10.64 -21.83 0.96
CA GLN A 32 11.76 -21.95 1.88
C GLN A 32 11.82 -20.75 2.84
N PRO A 33 12.12 -20.99 4.13
CA PRO A 33 12.22 -19.91 5.11
C PRO A 33 13.49 -19.08 4.88
N VAL A 34 13.34 -17.76 4.89
CA VAL A 34 14.45 -16.81 4.87
C VAL A 34 15.03 -16.69 6.28
N LYS A 35 15.93 -17.63 6.61
CA LYS A 35 16.45 -17.82 7.98
C LYS A 35 17.13 -16.59 8.58
N SER A 36 17.74 -15.75 7.76
CA SER A 36 18.44 -14.53 8.20
C SER A 36 17.50 -13.45 8.76
N LEU A 37 16.20 -13.52 8.46
CA LEU A 37 15.19 -12.59 8.99
C LEU A 37 14.37 -13.21 10.13
N LYS A 38 14.71 -14.43 10.58
CA LYS A 38 13.98 -15.11 11.65
C LYS A 38 14.03 -14.29 12.94
N GLY A 39 12.86 -14.08 13.55
CA GLY A 39 12.71 -13.31 14.79
C GLY A 39 12.61 -11.80 14.58
N ILE A 40 12.74 -11.29 13.35
CA ILE A 40 12.49 -9.90 13.03
C ILE A 40 11.00 -9.75 12.67
N PRO A 41 10.21 -8.94 13.41
CA PRO A 41 8.81 -8.74 13.08
C PRO A 41 8.69 -7.89 11.81
N LEU A 42 8.27 -8.51 10.71
CA LEU A 42 8.12 -7.86 9.40
C LEU A 42 6.77 -7.14 9.29
N ALA A 43 6.77 -5.95 8.71
CA ALA A 43 5.57 -5.15 8.44
C ALA A 43 5.10 -5.30 6.99
N GLN A 44 6.05 -5.33 6.05
CA GLN A 44 5.77 -5.42 4.61
C GLN A 44 6.95 -6.07 3.89
N ILE A 45 6.63 -6.72 2.77
CA ILE A 45 7.58 -7.18 1.75
C ILE A 45 7.17 -6.61 0.39
N ALA A 46 8.16 -6.29 -0.45
CA ALA A 46 7.98 -5.97 -1.86
C ALA A 46 9.04 -6.70 -2.69
N ALA A 47 8.66 -7.07 -3.92
CA ALA A 47 9.54 -7.69 -4.88
C ALA A 47 9.58 -6.84 -6.15
N GLY A 48 10.77 -6.62 -6.69
CA GLY A 48 10.98 -6.00 -7.99
C GLY A 48 11.19 -7.04 -9.09
N GLY A 49 11.88 -6.65 -10.16
CA GLY A 49 12.15 -7.56 -11.28
C GLY A 49 13.02 -8.76 -10.87
N ALA A 50 14.09 -8.51 -10.11
CA ALA A 50 14.97 -9.55 -9.59
C ALA A 50 15.60 -9.19 -8.23
N HIS A 51 14.94 -8.34 -7.45
CA HIS A 51 15.34 -7.99 -6.08
C HIS A 51 14.13 -8.02 -5.16
N SER A 52 14.39 -8.02 -3.87
CA SER A 52 13.37 -8.01 -2.83
C SER A 52 13.79 -7.09 -1.69
N ILE A 53 12.79 -6.54 -1.02
CA ILE A 53 12.98 -5.65 0.11
C ILE A 53 11.88 -5.88 1.14
N VAL A 54 12.24 -5.75 2.41
CA VAL A 54 11.31 -5.79 3.54
C VAL A 54 11.51 -4.59 4.43
N VAL A 55 10.43 -4.21 5.10
CA VAL A 55 10.48 -3.31 6.24
C VAL A 55 9.91 -4.03 7.46
N SER A 56 10.59 -3.89 8.59
CA SER A 56 10.16 -4.41 9.90
C SER A 56 9.22 -3.44 10.62
N LEU A 57 8.54 -3.92 11.67
CA LEU A 57 7.67 -3.07 12.51
C LEU A 57 8.44 -1.93 13.20
N SER A 58 9.76 -2.03 13.36
CA SER A 58 10.60 -0.95 13.89
C SER A 58 10.99 0.09 12.82
N GLY A 59 10.67 -0.15 11.55
CA GLY A 59 11.07 0.67 10.41
C GLY A 59 12.44 0.30 9.82
N ALA A 60 13.12 -0.74 10.34
CA ALA A 60 14.37 -1.22 9.75
C ALA A 60 14.12 -1.90 8.40
N VAL A 61 14.97 -1.61 7.42
CA VAL A 61 14.84 -2.04 6.02
C VAL A 61 15.96 -3.01 5.66
N TYR A 62 15.60 -4.11 5.00
CA TYR A 62 16.55 -5.09 4.46
C TYR A 62 16.25 -5.35 2.99
N SER A 63 17.29 -5.43 2.17
CA SER A 63 17.20 -5.65 0.72
C SER A 63 18.14 -6.78 0.27
N TRP A 64 17.76 -7.49 -0.79
CA TRP A 64 18.57 -8.55 -1.40
C TRP A 64 18.17 -8.84 -2.85
N GLY A 65 18.96 -9.65 -3.54
CA GLY A 65 18.80 -10.00 -4.95
C GLY A 65 19.75 -9.23 -5.86
N LYS A 66 19.29 -8.97 -7.08
CA LYS A 66 20.01 -8.25 -8.14
C LYS A 66 20.31 -6.80 -7.74
N ASN A 67 21.51 -6.30 -8.03
CA ASN A 67 21.96 -4.95 -7.67
C ASN A 67 22.74 -4.18 -8.75
N ASP A 68 22.69 -4.60 -10.02
CA ASP A 68 23.43 -3.95 -11.14
C ASP A 68 23.33 -2.41 -11.19
N PHE A 69 22.22 -1.84 -10.71
CA PHE A 69 21.96 -0.40 -10.75
C PHE A 69 21.87 0.24 -9.35
N GLY A 70 22.19 -0.49 -8.28
CA GLY A 70 22.08 0.01 -6.91
C GLY A 70 20.67 -0.12 -6.31
N GLN A 71 19.78 -0.94 -6.88
CA GLN A 71 18.39 -1.09 -6.42
C GLN A 71 18.24 -1.67 -5.01
N LEU A 72 19.34 -2.15 -4.41
CA LEU A 72 19.39 -2.55 -3.01
C LEU A 72 19.68 -1.38 -2.04
N GLY A 73 20.22 -0.26 -2.52
CA GLY A 73 20.48 0.93 -1.70
C GLY A 73 21.68 0.81 -0.76
N LEU A 74 22.61 -0.08 -1.06
CA LEU A 74 23.74 -0.45 -0.19
C LEU A 74 25.04 0.33 -0.48
N GLY A 75 25.01 1.25 -1.45
CA GLY A 75 26.18 2.05 -1.84
C GLY A 75 27.14 1.33 -2.79
N ASP A 76 26.73 0.18 -3.33
CA ASP A 76 27.47 -0.62 -4.29
C ASP A 76 26.53 -1.21 -5.37
N THR A 77 27.09 -1.96 -6.31
CA THR A 77 26.36 -2.65 -7.39
C THR A 77 26.47 -4.18 -7.27
N GLU A 78 26.72 -4.71 -6.07
CA GLU A 78 26.95 -6.13 -5.86
C GLU A 78 25.66 -6.85 -5.45
N ASP A 79 25.34 -7.94 -6.13
CA ASP A 79 24.20 -8.81 -5.82
C ASP A 79 24.31 -9.40 -4.41
N ARG A 80 23.17 -9.53 -3.72
CA ARG A 80 23.11 -10.13 -2.38
C ARG A 80 22.21 -11.34 -2.38
N GLY A 81 22.78 -12.52 -2.13
CA GLY A 81 22.00 -13.76 -1.97
C GLY A 81 21.20 -13.85 -0.67
N CYS A 82 21.43 -12.94 0.28
CA CYS A 82 20.79 -12.90 1.59
C CYS A 82 20.37 -11.46 1.95
N PRO A 83 19.28 -11.28 2.71
CA PRO A 83 18.86 -10.00 3.26
C PRO A 83 20.02 -9.22 3.90
N SER A 84 20.25 -8.01 3.39
CA SER A 84 21.29 -7.09 3.85
C SER A 84 20.63 -5.84 4.42
N TYR A 85 21.11 -5.36 5.56
CA TYR A 85 20.56 -4.17 6.21
C TYR A 85 20.90 -2.89 5.44
N VAL A 86 19.90 -2.06 5.15
CA VAL A 86 20.07 -0.78 4.45
C VAL A 86 20.29 0.34 5.45
N GLY A 87 21.53 0.49 5.93
CA GLY A 87 21.88 1.44 7.00
C GLY A 87 21.56 2.91 6.68
N ALA A 88 21.57 3.29 5.39
CA ALA A 88 21.19 4.63 4.96
C ALA A 88 19.72 5.02 5.32
N LEU A 89 18.86 4.03 5.64
CA LEU A 89 17.46 4.25 6.03
C LEU A 89 17.20 4.10 7.54
N GLU A 90 18.23 3.90 8.38
CA GLU A 90 18.07 3.60 9.81
C GLU A 90 17.19 4.62 10.55
N HIS A 91 17.38 5.91 10.27
CA HIS A 91 16.63 6.99 10.91
C HIS A 91 15.42 7.47 10.10
N TRP A 92 15.10 6.79 9.00
CA TRP A 92 14.04 7.20 8.09
C TRP A 92 12.63 6.82 8.58
N LYS A 93 12.51 5.92 9.55
CA LYS A 93 11.23 5.38 10.05
C LYS A 93 10.31 4.96 8.90
N THR A 94 10.85 4.09 8.05
CA THR A 94 10.13 3.57 6.89
C THR A 94 8.82 2.91 7.32
N VAL A 95 7.74 3.22 6.60
CA VAL A 95 6.41 2.61 6.83
C VAL A 95 5.86 1.91 5.59
N PHE A 96 6.39 2.23 4.41
CA PHE A 96 5.96 1.60 3.17
C PHE A 96 7.10 1.49 2.16
N ILE A 97 7.08 0.41 1.38
CA ILE A 97 8.07 0.08 0.35
C ILE A 97 7.38 -0.29 -0.96
N SER A 98 8.01 0.03 -2.08
CA SER A 98 7.56 -0.36 -3.42
C SER A 98 8.76 -0.59 -4.34
N CYS A 99 8.67 -1.58 -5.21
CA CYS A 99 9.74 -1.94 -6.14
C CYS A 99 9.24 -1.89 -7.58
N GLY A 100 10.04 -1.30 -8.45
CA GLY A 100 9.87 -1.43 -9.90
C GLY A 100 10.72 -2.57 -10.46
N ALA A 101 11.03 -2.52 -11.75
CA ALA A 101 11.86 -3.56 -12.37
C ALA A 101 13.27 -3.59 -11.78
N ASP A 102 13.92 -2.43 -11.74
CA ASP A 102 15.31 -2.26 -11.30
C ASP A 102 15.48 -1.02 -10.41
N HIS A 103 14.41 -0.55 -9.76
CA HIS A 103 14.45 0.56 -8.80
C HIS A 103 13.56 0.29 -7.58
N THR A 104 13.79 1.05 -6.52
CA THR A 104 13.08 0.93 -5.25
C THR A 104 12.66 2.31 -4.76
N ALA A 105 11.44 2.41 -4.23
CA ALA A 105 10.91 3.58 -3.57
C ALA A 105 10.51 3.25 -2.12
N VAL A 106 10.79 4.19 -1.22
CA VAL A 106 10.60 4.04 0.22
C VAL A 106 9.86 5.27 0.75
N LEU A 107 8.86 5.06 1.58
CA LEU A 107 8.06 6.09 2.22
C LEU A 107 8.27 6.09 3.74
N SER A 108 8.63 7.24 4.31
CA SER A 108 8.71 7.42 5.76
C SER A 108 7.35 7.70 6.39
N LYS A 109 7.27 7.52 7.71
CA LYS A 109 6.11 7.92 8.52
C LYS A 109 5.75 9.41 8.37
N GLU A 110 6.75 10.25 8.15
CA GLU A 110 6.61 11.69 7.95
C GLU A 110 6.16 12.08 6.53
N GLY A 111 5.99 11.09 5.64
CA GLY A 111 5.53 11.30 4.26
C GLY A 111 6.64 11.74 3.30
N LEU A 112 7.91 11.41 3.62
CA LEU A 112 9.07 11.65 2.76
C LEU A 112 9.31 10.45 1.86
N VAL A 113 9.60 10.70 0.59
CA VAL A 113 9.89 9.68 -0.40
C VAL A 113 11.38 9.66 -0.72
N CYS A 114 11.98 8.47 -0.61
CA CYS A 114 13.31 8.19 -1.14
C CYS A 114 13.20 7.19 -2.29
N THR A 115 14.06 7.34 -3.28
CA THR A 115 14.19 6.45 -4.44
C THR A 115 15.67 6.10 -4.65
N PHE A 116 15.92 4.90 -5.17
CA PHE A 116 17.26 4.41 -5.51
C PHE A 116 17.19 3.26 -6.53
N GLY A 117 18.31 2.95 -7.16
CA GLY A 117 18.43 1.97 -8.25
C GLY A 117 18.56 2.63 -9.63
N ALA A 118 17.99 1.97 -10.64
CA ALA A 118 18.05 2.44 -12.03
C ALA A 118 17.35 3.80 -12.20
N GLY A 119 18.05 4.76 -12.80
CA GLY A 119 17.52 6.10 -13.07
C GLY A 119 17.37 6.45 -14.55
N GLY A 120 17.75 5.55 -15.46
CA GLY A 120 17.87 5.83 -16.90
C GLY A 120 16.61 6.36 -17.60
N ALA A 121 15.42 6.11 -17.05
CA ALA A 121 14.13 6.60 -17.58
C ALA A 121 13.52 7.71 -16.70
N GLY A 122 14.28 8.28 -15.75
CA GLY A 122 13.78 9.28 -14.81
C GLY A 122 12.91 8.72 -13.67
N GLN A 123 12.82 7.39 -13.51
CA GLN A 123 11.92 6.73 -12.55
C GLN A 123 12.24 7.01 -11.07
N LEU A 124 13.38 7.66 -10.81
CA LEU A 124 13.78 8.10 -9.48
C LEU A 124 13.31 9.52 -9.14
N GLY A 125 12.98 10.35 -10.14
CA GLY A 125 12.41 11.67 -9.92
C GLY A 125 13.41 12.73 -9.42
N HIS A 126 14.71 12.56 -9.71
CA HIS A 126 15.77 13.46 -9.23
C HIS A 126 16.24 14.50 -10.25
N ASN A 127 15.42 14.77 -11.28
CA ASN A 127 15.81 15.60 -12.42
C ASN A 127 17.11 15.13 -13.09
N SER A 128 17.28 13.81 -13.18
CA SER A 128 18.51 13.15 -13.61
C SER A 128 18.19 11.77 -14.17
N THR A 129 19.04 11.28 -15.07
CA THR A 129 19.01 9.91 -15.61
C THR A 129 20.06 8.99 -14.98
N GLN A 130 20.80 9.49 -13.97
CA GLN A 130 21.81 8.72 -13.25
C GLN A 130 21.18 7.72 -12.30
N ASN A 131 21.85 6.58 -12.13
CA ASN A 131 21.50 5.61 -11.10
C ASN A 131 21.88 6.13 -9.71
N GLU A 132 21.12 5.73 -8.70
CA GLU A 132 21.39 6.10 -7.31
C GLU A 132 21.69 4.84 -6.50
N LEU A 133 22.93 4.70 -6.05
CA LEU A 133 23.39 3.51 -5.30
C LEU A 133 22.96 3.54 -3.82
N THR A 134 22.56 4.72 -3.34
CA THR A 134 22.07 4.94 -1.98
C THR A 134 20.72 5.64 -2.04
N PRO A 135 19.82 5.40 -1.08
CA PRO A 135 18.54 6.09 -0.99
C PRO A 135 18.70 7.61 -1.05
N ARG A 136 18.07 8.23 -2.06
CA ARG A 136 18.07 9.68 -2.25
C ARG A 136 16.66 10.21 -2.15
N VAL A 137 16.51 11.34 -1.44
CA VAL A 137 15.22 12.00 -1.27
C VAL A 137 14.74 12.60 -2.59
N VAL A 138 13.47 12.40 -2.92
CA VAL A 138 12.80 13.07 -4.04
C VAL A 138 12.46 14.51 -3.60
N ALA A 139 13.33 15.45 -3.95
CA ALA A 139 13.30 16.82 -3.45
C ALA A 139 11.98 17.54 -3.78
N GLU A 140 11.42 17.28 -4.94
CA GLU A 140 10.19 17.87 -5.47
C GLU A 140 8.93 17.45 -4.68
N LEU A 141 8.99 16.34 -3.93
CA LEU A 141 7.91 15.87 -3.05
C LEU A 141 8.12 16.28 -1.58
N LEU A 142 9.20 16.99 -1.26
CA LEU A 142 9.43 17.48 0.10
C LEU A 142 8.32 18.43 0.53
N GLY A 143 7.78 18.19 1.73
CA GLY A 143 6.67 18.96 2.29
C GLY A 143 5.28 18.60 1.73
N ALA A 144 5.19 17.80 0.67
CA ALA A 144 3.91 17.37 0.11
C ALA A 144 3.15 16.41 1.05
N ARG A 145 3.87 15.69 1.93
CA ARG A 145 3.36 14.61 2.81
C ARG A 145 2.66 13.51 1.99
N VAL A 146 3.48 12.77 1.24
CA VAL A 146 3.02 11.61 0.47
C VAL A 146 2.44 10.56 1.41
N SER A 147 1.34 9.91 1.03
CA SER A 147 0.75 8.82 1.82
C SER A 147 0.86 7.45 1.16
N GLN A 148 1.04 7.41 -0.16
CA GLN A 148 1.17 6.17 -0.91
C GLN A 148 2.15 6.35 -2.08
N ILE A 149 2.88 5.29 -2.38
CA ILE A 149 3.81 5.20 -3.51
C ILE A 149 3.56 3.89 -4.25
N ALA A 150 3.73 3.90 -5.58
CA ALA A 150 3.66 2.70 -6.40
C ALA A 150 4.72 2.77 -7.51
N CYS A 151 5.48 1.70 -7.68
CA CYS A 151 6.46 1.57 -8.75
C CYS A 151 5.92 0.65 -9.85
N GLY A 152 5.97 1.12 -11.09
CA GLY A 152 5.86 0.30 -12.28
C GLY A 152 7.22 -0.18 -12.77
N ARG A 153 7.30 -0.65 -14.01
CA ARG A 153 8.55 -1.15 -14.60
C ARG A 153 9.65 -0.08 -14.60
N GLN A 154 9.33 1.10 -15.11
CA GLN A 154 10.25 2.24 -15.27
C GLN A 154 9.58 3.56 -14.92
N HIS A 155 8.58 3.54 -14.03
CA HIS A 155 7.90 4.75 -13.55
C HIS A 155 7.50 4.60 -12.09
N THR A 156 7.25 5.73 -11.44
CA THR A 156 6.86 5.82 -10.03
C THR A 156 5.71 6.79 -9.89
N LEU A 157 4.73 6.42 -9.08
CA LEU A 157 3.58 7.24 -8.72
C LEU A 157 3.63 7.56 -7.23
N ALA A 158 3.24 8.78 -6.87
CA ALA A 158 3.11 9.22 -5.48
C ALA A 158 1.79 9.95 -5.27
N TYR A 159 1.01 9.53 -4.29
CA TYR A 159 -0.26 10.18 -3.95
C TYR A 159 -0.07 11.15 -2.78
N VAL A 160 -0.55 12.39 -2.98
CA VAL A 160 -0.48 13.48 -2.02
C VAL A 160 -1.90 13.85 -1.58
N PRO A 161 -2.36 13.40 -0.39
CA PRO A 161 -3.75 13.59 0.06
C PRO A 161 -4.14 15.05 0.25
N SER A 162 -3.20 15.88 0.72
CA SER A 162 -3.45 17.30 1.00
C SER A 162 -3.80 18.09 -0.27
N LEU A 163 -3.40 17.58 -1.44
CA LEU A 163 -3.62 18.19 -2.75
C LEU A 163 -4.62 17.39 -3.60
N ASP A 164 -5.05 16.22 -3.13
CA ASP A 164 -5.80 15.21 -3.89
C ASP A 164 -5.20 14.97 -5.29
N LYS A 165 -3.87 14.83 -5.33
CA LYS A 165 -3.11 14.70 -6.58
C LYS A 165 -2.20 13.49 -6.55
N VAL A 166 -2.16 12.81 -7.69
CA VAL A 166 -1.13 11.82 -8.00
C VAL A 166 -0.04 12.52 -8.79
N TYR A 167 1.19 12.30 -8.37
CA TYR A 167 2.39 12.70 -9.10
C TYR A 167 2.94 11.47 -9.80
N SER A 168 3.31 11.60 -11.07
CA SER A 168 4.06 10.59 -11.82
C SER A 168 5.47 11.06 -12.08
N PHE A 169 6.40 10.15 -12.30
CA PHE A 169 7.73 10.39 -12.86
C PHE A 169 8.30 9.07 -13.39
N GLY A 170 9.24 9.15 -14.33
CA GLY A 170 9.73 8.00 -15.09
C GLY A 170 9.21 7.97 -16.52
N SER A 171 9.24 6.78 -17.12
CA SER A 171 8.84 6.58 -18.50
C SER A 171 7.32 6.71 -18.66
N ASP A 172 6.91 7.62 -19.55
CA ASP A 172 5.55 7.70 -20.04
C ASP A 172 5.41 6.69 -21.19
N GLU A 173 4.73 5.56 -20.97
CA GLU A 173 4.44 4.57 -22.03
C GLU A 173 3.41 5.10 -23.05
N LYS A 174 3.57 6.31 -23.59
CA LYS A 174 2.88 6.80 -24.79
C LYS A 174 3.66 6.45 -26.04
N VAL A 175 3.82 5.16 -26.32
CA VAL A 175 4.34 4.71 -27.61
C VAL A 175 3.18 4.51 -28.57
N GLN A 176 2.69 5.60 -29.16
CA GLN A 176 2.04 5.65 -30.47
C GLN A 176 1.65 7.10 -30.84
N LEU A 177 2.64 7.93 -31.25
CA LEU A 177 2.52 9.16 -32.10
C LEU A 177 3.37 10.39 -31.67
N GLY A 178 4.52 10.21 -31.00
CA GLY A 178 5.52 11.27 -30.87
C GLY A 178 6.27 11.20 -29.55
N GLU A 179 7.59 11.36 -29.62
CA GLU A 179 8.50 11.31 -28.47
C GLU A 179 8.12 12.39 -27.43
N GLN A 180 7.37 12.01 -26.40
CA GLN A 180 7.40 12.78 -25.16
C GLN A 180 8.64 12.35 -24.37
N PRO A 181 9.45 13.29 -23.88
CA PRO A 181 10.64 12.95 -23.10
C PRO A 181 10.24 12.31 -21.77
N ASP A 182 11.05 11.35 -21.30
CA ASP A 182 10.92 10.74 -19.98
C ASP A 182 10.76 11.80 -18.88
N GLN A 183 9.89 11.53 -17.93
CA GLN A 183 9.54 12.50 -16.91
C GLN A 183 10.52 12.45 -15.74
N LEU A 184 11.59 13.25 -15.81
CA LEU A 184 12.70 13.21 -14.85
C LEU A 184 12.37 13.75 -13.44
N VAL A 185 11.25 14.46 -13.29
CA VAL A 185 10.79 15.04 -12.03
C VAL A 185 9.33 14.69 -11.75
N PRO A 186 8.91 14.58 -10.49
CA PRO A 186 7.50 14.40 -10.13
C PRO A 186 6.63 15.55 -10.64
N LEU A 187 5.65 15.23 -11.49
CA LEU A 187 4.64 16.19 -11.94
C LEU A 187 3.25 15.64 -11.66
N PRO A 188 2.27 16.51 -11.33
CA PRO A 188 0.89 16.09 -11.17
C PRO A 188 0.37 15.46 -12.47
N THR A 189 -0.23 14.28 -12.36
CA THR A 189 -0.93 13.66 -13.48
C THR A 189 -2.12 14.54 -13.86
N LYS A 190 -2.30 14.77 -15.16
CA LYS A 190 -3.50 15.45 -15.64
C LYS A 190 -4.67 14.48 -15.46
N SER A 191 -5.61 14.84 -14.58
CA SER A 191 -6.93 14.20 -14.55
C SER A 191 -7.49 14.15 -15.98
N PRO A 192 -8.17 13.07 -16.42
CA PRO A 192 -8.91 13.13 -17.66
C PRO A 192 -9.91 14.28 -17.55
N VAL A 193 -9.68 15.34 -18.32
CA VAL A 193 -10.68 16.36 -18.56
C VAL A 193 -11.88 15.63 -19.15
N ASN A 194 -13.03 15.71 -18.47
CA ASN A 194 -14.33 15.40 -19.07
C ASN A 194 -14.50 16.32 -20.30
N THR A 195 -13.95 15.94 -21.44
CA THR A 195 -14.34 16.53 -22.72
C THR A 195 -15.72 15.97 -23.01
N GLY A 196 -16.74 16.70 -22.55
CA GLY A 196 -18.12 16.46 -22.90
C GLY A 196 -18.26 16.36 -24.41
N LYS A 197 -18.45 15.15 -24.90
CA LYS A 197 -19.24 14.88 -26.08
C LYS A 197 -20.17 13.74 -25.74
N SER A 198 -21.38 14.15 -25.37
CA SER A 198 -22.60 13.37 -25.35
C SER A 198 -22.78 12.64 -26.68
N CYS A 199 -22.96 11.32 -26.61
CA CYS A 199 -23.96 10.66 -27.43
C CYS A 199 -24.99 10.10 -26.46
N GLU A 200 -26.17 10.72 -26.47
CA GLU A 200 -27.31 10.37 -25.63
C GLU A 200 -27.76 8.94 -25.87
N GLY A 201 -28.03 8.25 -24.78
CA GLY A 201 -28.79 7.02 -24.69
C GLY A 201 -29.25 6.89 -23.23
N ASN A 202 -30.45 7.41 -22.96
CA ASN A 202 -31.03 7.47 -21.62
C ASN A 202 -31.23 6.07 -21.03
N ASP A 203 -30.67 5.82 -19.85
CA ASP A 203 -31.27 4.98 -18.81
C ASP A 203 -30.69 5.32 -17.43
N HIS A 204 -31.59 5.58 -16.47
CA HIS A 204 -31.26 6.00 -15.10
C HIS A 204 -30.51 4.91 -14.32
N SER A 205 -29.19 5.11 -14.15
CA SER A 205 -28.34 4.33 -13.23
C SER A 205 -27.71 5.27 -12.19
N THR A 206 -28.01 5.04 -10.92
CA THR A 206 -27.50 5.81 -9.79
C THR A 206 -26.07 5.36 -9.45
N LEU A 207 -25.14 6.29 -9.68
CA LEU A 207 -23.68 6.16 -9.59
C LEU A 207 -23.17 5.60 -8.24
N TYR A 208 -22.54 4.44 -8.33
CA TYR A 208 -21.42 4.06 -7.45
C TYR A 208 -20.21 4.95 -7.82
N ASN A 209 -19.75 5.80 -6.90
CA ASN A 209 -18.43 6.39 -7.00
C ASN A 209 -17.44 5.50 -6.26
N ASP A 210 -17.15 4.32 -6.82
CA ASP A 210 -15.87 3.68 -6.57
C ASP A 210 -14.84 4.53 -7.33
N ILE A 211 -13.97 5.24 -6.62
CA ILE A 211 -12.79 5.87 -7.25
C ILE A 211 -11.77 4.76 -7.47
N VAL A 212 -12.11 3.85 -8.38
CA VAL A 212 -11.10 3.19 -9.19
C VAL A 212 -10.58 4.31 -10.07
N GLN A 213 -9.41 4.87 -9.77
CA GLN A 213 -8.69 5.67 -10.75
C GLN A 213 -7.89 4.69 -11.61
N PRO A 214 -8.37 4.30 -12.80
CA PRO A 214 -7.48 3.74 -13.80
C PRO A 214 -6.54 4.89 -14.22
N VAL A 215 -5.30 4.87 -13.74
CA VAL A 215 -4.24 5.58 -14.46
C VAL A 215 -4.01 4.74 -15.72
N ILE A 216 -4.71 5.08 -16.81
CA ILE A 216 -4.47 4.46 -18.11
C ILE A 216 -3.11 4.97 -18.61
N LEU A 217 -2.07 4.19 -18.39
CA LEU A 217 -0.91 4.11 -19.28
C LEU A 217 -0.88 2.65 -19.76
N SER A 218 -1.01 2.45 -21.07
CA SER A 218 -1.59 1.22 -21.64
C SER A 218 -0.54 0.17 -22.03
N ILE A 219 -0.96 -1.09 -21.87
CA ILE A 219 -0.49 -2.33 -22.51
C ILE A 219 0.93 -2.82 -22.18
N SER A 220 1.16 -3.22 -20.92
CA SER A 220 1.82 -4.51 -20.58
C SER A 220 2.00 -4.74 -19.07
N SER A 221 1.58 -3.82 -18.20
CA SER A 221 1.49 -4.07 -16.76
C SER A 221 0.30 -3.33 -16.15
N TYR A 222 -0.71 -4.08 -15.69
CA TYR A 222 -1.83 -3.53 -14.92
C TYR A 222 -1.32 -3.13 -13.54
N ILE A 223 -1.16 -1.82 -13.27
CA ILE A 223 -1.05 -1.34 -11.90
C ILE A 223 -2.47 -1.09 -11.40
N PHE A 224 -3.01 -2.05 -10.64
CA PHE A 224 -4.19 -1.80 -9.82
C PHE A 224 -3.76 -1.00 -8.59
N MET A 225 -3.87 0.33 -8.67
CA MET A 225 -3.89 1.14 -7.45
C MET A 225 -5.30 1.01 -6.84
N HIS A 226 -5.43 0.11 -5.87
CA HIS A 226 -6.64 0.08 -5.05
C HIS A 226 -6.56 1.22 -4.03
N PHE A 227 -6.87 2.43 -4.47
CA PHE A 227 -7.15 3.51 -3.54
C PHE A 227 -8.48 3.17 -2.87
N THR A 228 -8.45 2.67 -1.63
CA THR A 228 -9.60 2.81 -0.74
C THR A 228 -9.67 4.26 -0.30
N GLN A 229 -10.02 5.15 -1.24
CA GLN A 229 -10.53 6.46 -0.88
C GLN A 229 -11.94 6.21 -0.35
N ASN A 230 -12.06 5.90 0.94
CA ASN A 230 -13.34 5.94 1.62
C ASN A 230 -13.77 7.40 1.70
N SER A 231 -14.48 7.85 0.67
CA SER A 231 -15.00 9.20 0.51
C SER A 231 -16.11 9.58 1.51
N TYR A 232 -16.20 8.89 2.67
CA TYR A 232 -17.16 9.22 3.71
C TYR A 232 -16.58 9.41 5.11
N LEU A 233 -15.30 9.19 5.38
CA LEU A 233 -14.80 9.41 6.75
C LEU A 233 -13.36 9.94 6.77
N ASN A 234 -13.22 11.18 7.24
CA ASN A 234 -12.02 11.66 7.93
C ASN A 234 -11.85 10.89 9.26
N GLY A 235 -11.69 9.56 9.23
CA GLY A 235 -11.58 8.73 10.43
C GLY A 235 -11.76 7.23 10.23
N ILE A 236 -11.47 6.48 11.29
CA ILE A 236 -11.70 5.03 11.42
C ILE A 236 -13.21 4.75 11.23
N ALA A 237 -13.57 3.72 10.44
CA ALA A 237 -14.97 3.32 10.28
C ALA A 237 -15.47 2.68 11.58
N THR A 238 -16.47 3.29 12.22
CA THR A 238 -17.03 2.82 13.49
C THR A 238 -18.52 2.53 13.33
N LEU A 239 -18.96 1.41 13.89
CA LEU A 239 -20.36 1.02 13.99
C LEU A 239 -21.19 2.11 14.71
N LYS A 240 -22.34 2.46 14.14
CA LYS A 240 -23.35 3.28 14.82
C LYS A 240 -24.61 2.44 15.07
N ASP A 241 -25.24 2.63 16.23
CA ASP A 241 -26.44 1.87 16.60
C ASP A 241 -27.58 1.98 15.58
N GLU A 242 -27.74 3.17 14.98
CA GLU A 242 -28.73 3.46 13.93
C GLU A 242 -28.50 2.62 12.66
N GLU A 243 -27.25 2.29 12.33
CA GLU A 243 -26.90 1.45 11.18
C GLU A 243 -27.27 0.00 11.44
N VAL A 244 -27.05 -0.49 12.66
CA VAL A 244 -27.44 -1.85 13.07
C VAL A 244 -28.95 -2.03 13.04
N ASP A 245 -29.71 -1.02 13.45
CA ASP A 245 -31.18 -1.04 13.31
C ASP A 245 -31.62 -1.09 11.85
N ALA A 246 -30.95 -0.33 10.98
CA ALA A 246 -31.21 -0.37 9.55
C ALA A 246 -30.94 -1.76 8.95
N TRP A 247 -29.85 -2.44 9.35
CA TRP A 247 -29.52 -3.80 8.91
C TRP A 247 -30.58 -4.84 9.30
N ILE A 248 -31.25 -4.63 10.44
CA ILE A 248 -32.21 -5.60 10.98
C ILE A 248 -33.63 -5.32 10.48
N SER A 249 -33.92 -4.08 10.09
CA SER A 249 -35.20 -3.70 9.46
C SER A 249 -35.38 -4.36 8.08
N ASN A 250 -36.62 -4.61 7.64
CA ASN A 250 -36.94 -5.43 6.46
C ASN A 250 -36.15 -5.01 5.19
N LEU A 251 -35.14 -5.79 4.80
CA LEU A 251 -34.21 -5.46 3.71
C LEU A 251 -34.70 -5.99 2.37
N SER A 252 -34.81 -5.10 1.37
CA SER A 252 -34.87 -5.49 -0.04
C SER A 252 -33.48 -5.94 -0.53
N LEU A 253 -33.41 -6.72 -1.61
CA LEU A 253 -32.13 -7.19 -2.19
C LEU A 253 -31.14 -6.05 -2.50
N GLN A 254 -31.63 -4.90 -3.00
CA GLN A 254 -30.79 -3.72 -3.23
C GLN A 254 -30.25 -3.10 -1.93
N ARG A 255 -31.02 -3.13 -0.84
CA ARG A 255 -30.56 -2.64 0.47
C ARG A 255 -29.58 -3.61 1.12
N TRP A 256 -29.73 -4.91 0.89
CA TRP A 256 -28.84 -5.94 1.41
C TRP A 256 -27.39 -5.77 0.92
N GLU A 257 -27.16 -5.50 -0.37
CA GLU A 257 -25.79 -5.27 -0.88
C GLU A 257 -25.12 -4.03 -0.27
N SER A 258 -25.89 -2.98 0.02
CA SER A 258 -25.39 -1.79 0.73
C SER A 258 -25.05 -2.11 2.19
N VAL A 259 -25.92 -2.86 2.88
CA VAL A 259 -25.67 -3.35 4.24
C VAL A 259 -24.43 -4.23 4.29
N LYS A 260 -24.27 -5.13 3.33
CA LYS A 260 -23.11 -6.01 3.17
C LYS A 260 -21.80 -5.22 2.99
N LYS A 261 -21.81 -4.18 2.14
CA LYS A 261 -20.65 -3.29 1.93
C LYS A 261 -20.27 -2.56 3.24
N ASN A 262 -21.27 -2.11 3.99
CA ASN A 262 -21.08 -1.41 5.26
C ASN A 262 -20.55 -2.33 6.37
N ILE A 263 -21.08 -3.56 6.49
CA ILE A 263 -20.55 -4.61 7.39
C ILE A 263 -19.09 -4.88 7.05
N ARG A 264 -18.77 -5.22 5.81
CA ARG A 264 -17.40 -5.50 5.37
C ARG A 264 -16.43 -4.37 5.67
N LEU A 265 -16.88 -3.12 5.57
CA LEU A 265 -16.07 -1.96 5.86
C LEU A 265 -15.75 -1.82 7.37
N ILE A 266 -16.75 -1.97 8.24
CA ILE A 266 -16.58 -1.86 9.71
C ILE A 266 -15.74 -3.02 10.25
N PHE A 267 -15.90 -4.21 9.68
CA PHE A 267 -15.16 -5.42 10.09
C PHE A 267 -13.88 -5.66 9.26
N SER A 268 -13.46 -4.68 8.44
CA SER A 268 -12.26 -4.79 7.58
C SER A 268 -10.94 -4.75 8.34
N SER A 269 -10.92 -4.19 9.56
CA SER A 269 -9.70 -4.08 10.37
C SER A 269 -10.01 -4.06 11.86
N GLU A 270 -9.03 -4.50 12.65
CA GLU A 270 -9.10 -4.48 14.12
C GLU A 270 -9.27 -3.05 14.66
N ALA A 271 -8.74 -2.03 13.97
CA ALA A 271 -8.90 -0.63 14.35
C ALA A 271 -10.36 -0.16 14.23
N CYS A 272 -11.07 -0.59 13.17
CA CYS A 272 -12.49 -0.27 12.96
C CYS A 272 -13.38 -0.93 14.01
N ILE A 273 -13.13 -2.22 14.29
CA ILE A 273 -13.85 -2.98 15.32
C ILE A 273 -13.60 -2.36 16.71
N ASN A 274 -12.34 -2.13 17.06
CA ASN A 274 -11.99 -1.54 18.37
C ASN A 274 -12.60 -0.15 18.51
N GLY A 275 -12.54 0.69 17.47
CA GLY A 275 -13.13 2.03 17.43
C GLY A 275 -14.66 2.02 17.60
N SER A 276 -15.33 0.96 17.13
CA SER A 276 -16.79 0.80 17.21
C SER A 276 -17.30 0.59 18.64
N PHE A 277 -16.46 0.02 19.51
CA PHE A 277 -16.87 -0.39 20.86
C PHE A 277 -16.05 0.31 21.94
N LEU A 278 -15.45 1.47 21.66
CA LEU A 278 -14.67 2.20 22.67
C LEU A 278 -15.55 2.71 23.82
N GLU A 279 -15.14 2.40 25.05
CA GLU A 279 -15.81 2.91 26.25
C GLU A 279 -15.49 4.41 26.44
N LYS A 280 -16.52 5.27 26.34
CA LYS A 280 -16.40 6.73 26.56
C LYS A 280 -16.68 7.08 28.02
N ARG A 281 -15.74 7.75 28.71
CA ARG A 281 -16.03 8.56 29.92
C ARG A 281 -15.40 9.94 29.75
N ASP A 282 -16.24 10.96 29.70
CA ASP A 282 -15.86 12.34 29.38
C ASP A 282 -15.22 12.51 27.99
N LYS A 283 -14.45 13.59 27.79
CA LYS A 283 -13.83 13.96 26.50
C LYS A 283 -12.64 13.06 26.09
N HIS A 284 -12.35 11.97 26.81
CA HIS A 284 -11.16 11.12 26.59
C HIS A 284 -11.51 9.63 26.61
N PHE A 285 -10.82 8.84 25.79
CA PHE A 285 -10.97 7.38 25.71
C PHE A 285 -10.05 6.70 26.74
N LYS A 286 -10.57 5.71 27.49
CA LYS A 286 -9.75 4.94 28.44
C LYS A 286 -8.98 3.84 27.73
N THR A 287 -7.74 4.08 27.31
CA THR A 287 -6.80 3.00 26.97
C THR A 287 -5.65 3.01 27.96
N SER A 288 -5.57 1.98 28.83
CA SER A 288 -4.45 1.80 29.76
C SER A 288 -4.12 0.32 29.91
N LYS A 289 -2.99 -0.01 30.54
CA LYS A 289 -2.61 -1.40 30.79
C LYS A 289 -3.55 -2.15 31.74
N GLU A 290 -4.42 -1.45 32.48
CA GLU A 290 -5.28 -2.01 33.52
C GLU A 290 -6.76 -2.09 33.11
N PHE A 291 -7.17 -1.42 32.02
CA PHE A 291 -8.57 -1.35 31.58
C PHE A 291 -8.65 -1.62 30.07
N LEU A 292 -9.44 -2.63 29.71
CA LEU A 292 -9.83 -2.88 28.31
C LEU A 292 -10.63 -1.67 27.86
N GLY A 293 -10.10 -0.86 26.94
CA GLY A 293 -10.79 0.34 26.43
C GLY A 293 -12.04 0.05 25.59
N ILE A 294 -12.53 -1.19 25.64
CA ILE A 294 -13.64 -1.72 24.87
C ILE A 294 -14.81 -1.98 25.84
N ASP A 295 -15.97 -1.42 25.54
CA ASP A 295 -17.22 -1.69 26.25
C ASP A 295 -17.78 -3.05 25.85
N MET A 296 -17.43 -4.07 26.62
CA MET A 296 -17.89 -5.44 26.40
C MET A 296 -19.42 -5.59 26.53
N SER A 297 -20.11 -4.67 27.21
CA SER A 297 -21.58 -4.70 27.32
C SER A 297 -22.23 -4.28 26.00
N GLU A 298 -21.67 -3.29 25.31
CA GLU A 298 -22.10 -2.89 23.96
C GLU A 298 -21.80 -3.97 22.93
N VAL A 299 -20.62 -4.62 22.99
CA VAL A 299 -20.29 -5.76 22.13
C VAL A 299 -21.33 -6.89 22.27
N GLN A 300 -21.64 -7.28 23.51
CA GLN A 300 -22.64 -8.32 23.77
C GLN A 300 -24.03 -7.92 23.29
N ARG A 301 -24.42 -6.65 23.47
CA ARG A 301 -25.70 -6.13 23.01
C ARG A 301 -25.80 -6.16 21.49
N PHE A 302 -24.74 -5.74 20.80
CA PHE A 302 -24.64 -5.78 19.34
C PHE A 302 -24.84 -7.21 18.80
N TYR A 303 -24.03 -8.18 19.24
CA TYR A 303 -24.15 -9.57 18.78
C TYR A 303 -25.52 -10.20 19.10
N LYS A 304 -26.12 -9.84 20.24
CA LYS A 304 -27.49 -10.26 20.59
C LYS A 304 -28.56 -9.64 19.68
N LYS A 305 -28.30 -8.46 19.13
CA LYS A 305 -29.20 -7.73 18.22
C LYS A 305 -29.15 -8.36 16.82
N ILE A 306 -27.96 -8.58 16.28
CA ILE A 306 -27.78 -9.14 14.93
C ILE A 306 -28.09 -10.64 14.82
N SER A 307 -27.96 -11.41 15.91
CA SER A 307 -28.29 -12.85 15.90
C SER A 307 -29.76 -13.15 15.59
N LYS A 308 -30.65 -12.15 15.73
CA LYS A 308 -32.06 -12.24 15.32
C LYS A 308 -32.27 -12.21 13.80
N LYS A 309 -31.22 -11.93 13.02
CA LYS A 309 -31.23 -11.89 11.55
C LYS A 309 -30.05 -12.70 11.00
N PRO A 310 -30.26 -13.97 10.65
CA PRO A 310 -29.19 -14.89 10.22
C PRO A 310 -28.33 -14.38 9.07
N LEU A 311 -28.91 -13.65 8.11
CA LEU A 311 -28.17 -13.07 6.98
C LEU A 311 -27.12 -12.05 7.45
N VAL A 312 -27.51 -11.10 8.31
CA VAL A 312 -26.59 -10.10 8.89
C VAL A 312 -25.53 -10.78 9.75
N TYR A 313 -25.93 -11.77 10.55
CA TYR A 313 -25.04 -12.49 11.45
C TYR A 313 -23.98 -13.33 10.72
N GLN A 314 -24.26 -13.84 9.52
CA GLN A 314 -23.28 -14.58 8.72
C GLN A 314 -22.25 -13.68 8.02
N GLU A 315 -22.59 -12.41 7.81
CA GLU A 315 -21.70 -11.46 7.12
C GLU A 315 -20.76 -10.73 8.10
N VAL A 316 -21.16 -10.61 9.38
CA VAL A 316 -20.36 -10.06 10.49
C VAL A 316 -19.42 -11.11 11.04
#